data_AF-A0A7R7HD98-F1
#
_entry.id   AF-A0A7R7HD98-F1
#
_cell.length_a   1.000
_cell.length_b   1.000
_cell.length_c   1.000
_cell.angle_alpha   90.00
_cell.angle_beta   90.00
_cell.angle_gamma   90.00
#
_symmetry.space_group_name_H-M   'P 1'
#
loop_
_entity.id
_entity.type
_entity.pdbx_description
1 polymer ?
#
loop_
_entity_poly.entity_id
_entity_poly.type
_entity_poly.pdbx_seq_one_letter_code
_entity_poly.pdbx_strand_id
1 'polypeptide(L)'
;MLEVFAESVDFSAKGNGRPKVDDVDLAASLMDKVISNRGVREKVDGMLERAYLALHTRNSKWTRRRVRAVFNKEARRIDHWEIEEMQAVIEARKRNADYRAETARIAAMDFGPQATGHSSVDSHQGC
;
A
#
# COMPACT_ATOMS: atom_id res chain seq x y z
N MET A 1 -45.82 -12.42 -43.22
CA MET A 1 -45.28 -11.22 -42.52
C MET A 1 -45.57 -11.42 -41.04
N LEU A 2 -44.63 -11.61 -40.12
CA LEU A 2 -43.18 -11.43 -40.08
C LEU A 2 -42.60 -12.54 -39.17
N GLU A 3 -41.59 -13.28 -39.64
CA GLU A 3 -40.76 -14.11 -38.78
C GLU A 3 -39.72 -13.19 -38.10
N VAL A 4 -39.75 -13.16 -36.77
CA VAL A 4 -38.80 -12.38 -35.96
C VAL A 4 -37.52 -13.20 -35.85
N PHE A 5 -36.51 -12.84 -36.65
CA PHE A 5 -35.17 -13.40 -36.51
C PHE A 5 -34.56 -12.92 -35.19
N ALA A 6 -34.41 -13.83 -34.24
CA ALA A 6 -33.61 -13.61 -33.04
C ALA A 6 -32.14 -13.46 -33.46
N GLU A 7 -31.64 -12.23 -33.40
CA GLU A 7 -30.24 -11.90 -33.60
C GLU A 7 -29.42 -12.52 -32.46
N SER A 8 -28.75 -13.63 -32.75
CA SER A 8 -27.78 -14.23 -31.84
C SER A 8 -26.59 -13.31 -31.72
N VAL A 9 -26.51 -12.58 -30.61
CA VAL A 9 -25.31 -11.85 -30.20
C VAL A 9 -24.22 -12.86 -29.83
N ASP A 10 -23.43 -13.25 -30.83
CA ASP A 10 -22.16 -13.93 -30.65
C ASP A 10 -21.21 -13.04 -29.85
N PHE A 11 -21.00 -13.39 -28.58
CA PHE A 11 -20.03 -12.72 -27.72
C PHE A 11 -18.61 -13.10 -28.16
N SER A 12 -18.11 -12.41 -29.19
CA SER A 12 -16.77 -12.59 -29.72
C SER A 12 -15.72 -12.08 -28.74
N ALA A 13 -15.24 -12.95 -27.85
CA ALA A 13 -14.07 -12.69 -27.02
C ALA A 13 -12.78 -12.85 -27.84
N LYS A 14 -12.54 -11.96 -28.81
CA LYS A 14 -11.17 -11.74 -29.31
C LYS A 14 -10.41 -10.87 -28.32
N GLY A 15 -9.50 -11.48 -27.57
CA GLY A 15 -8.62 -10.78 -26.63
C GLY A 15 -7.17 -11.24 -26.79
N ASN A 16 -6.45 -10.55 -27.68
CA ASN A 16 -5.00 -10.50 -27.90
C ASN A 16 -4.12 -11.06 -26.77
N GLY A 17 -3.14 -11.90 -27.14
CA GLY A 17 -2.20 -12.64 -26.28
C GLY A 17 -1.27 -11.80 -25.39
N ARG A 18 -1.83 -10.96 -24.52
CA ARG A 18 -1.19 -10.58 -23.27
C ARG A 18 -1.34 -11.76 -22.32
N PRO A 19 -0.29 -12.16 -21.58
CA PRO A 19 -0.48 -13.15 -20.51
C PRO A 19 -1.58 -12.61 -19.60
N LYS A 20 -2.70 -13.35 -19.49
CA LYS A 20 -3.71 -13.08 -18.47
C LYS A 20 -2.98 -13.23 -17.14
N VAL A 21 -2.67 -12.11 -16.51
CA VAL A 21 -2.20 -12.11 -15.12
C VAL A 21 -3.39 -12.64 -14.33
N ASP A 22 -3.18 -13.76 -13.63
CA ASP A 22 -4.19 -14.31 -12.73
C ASP A 22 -4.45 -13.29 -11.62
N ASP A 23 -5.72 -13.10 -11.25
CA ASP A 23 -6.11 -12.22 -10.15
C ASP A 23 -5.41 -12.61 -8.84
N VAL A 24 -5.08 -13.90 -8.67
CA VAL A 24 -4.27 -14.41 -7.57
C VAL A 24 -2.85 -13.84 -7.58
N ASP A 25 -2.20 -13.80 -8.74
CA ASP A 25 -0.86 -13.25 -8.89
C ASP A 25 -0.85 -11.74 -8.68
N LEU A 26 -1.86 -11.05 -9.21
CA LEU A 26 -2.05 -9.63 -8.97
C LEU A 26 -2.24 -9.35 -7.47
N ALA A 27 -3.13 -10.09 -6.81
CA ALA A 27 -3.40 -9.97 -5.38
C ALA A 27 -2.15 -10.21 -4.53
N ALA A 28 -1.36 -11.24 -4.83
CA ALA A 28 -0.11 -11.49 -4.14
C ALA A 28 0.88 -10.33 -4.30
N SER A 29 1.01 -9.78 -5.50
CA SER A 29 1.87 -8.61 -5.76
C SER A 29 1.41 -7.34 -5.03
N LEU A 30 0.09 -7.17 -4.86
CA LEU A 30 -0.47 -6.08 -4.06
C LEU A 30 -0.25 -6.34 -2.57
N MET A 31 -0.35 -7.58 -2.12
CA MET A 31 -0.11 -7.96 -0.73
C MET A 31 1.32 -7.63 -0.30
N ASP A 32 2.32 -7.83 -1.16
CA ASP A 32 3.70 -7.38 -0.90
C ASP A 32 3.79 -5.86 -0.64
N LYS A 33 3.02 -5.06 -1.40
CA LYS A 33 2.96 -3.60 -1.21
C LYS A 33 2.19 -3.23 0.08
N VAL A 34 1.12 -3.95 0.40
CA VAL A 34 0.36 -3.84 1.65
C VAL A 34 1.19 -4.24 2.86
N ILE A 35 2.19 -5.10 2.71
CA ILE A 35 3.15 -5.40 3.77
C ILE A 35 4.19 -4.26 3.91
N SER A 36 4.51 -3.57 2.80
CA SER A 36 5.51 -2.49 2.70
C SER A 36 6.95 -2.94 3.03
N ASN A 37 7.92 -2.01 2.96
CA ASN A 37 9.35 -2.29 3.11
C ASN A 37 9.64 -3.17 4.34
N ARG A 38 10.17 -4.36 4.06
CA ARG A 38 10.60 -5.34 5.06
C ARG A 38 11.67 -4.68 5.94
N GLY A 39 11.43 -4.57 7.24
CA GLY A 39 12.52 -4.33 8.18
C GLY A 39 13.48 -5.52 8.10
N VAL A 40 14.79 -5.28 8.00
CA VAL A 40 15.84 -6.28 7.73
C VAL A 40 15.81 -7.50 8.68
N ARG A 41 15.10 -7.40 9.82
CA ARG A 41 15.00 -8.45 10.85
C ARG A 41 13.58 -8.89 11.19
N GLU A 42 12.58 -8.49 10.41
CA GLU A 42 11.21 -8.79 10.79
C GLU A 42 10.78 -10.23 10.45
N LYS A 43 10.08 -10.88 11.40
CA LYS A 43 9.43 -12.18 11.16
C LYS A 43 8.22 -12.00 10.23
N VAL A 44 8.02 -12.96 9.33
CA VAL A 44 6.91 -13.00 8.37
C VAL A 44 5.54 -12.88 9.07
N ASP A 45 5.36 -13.50 10.23
CA ASP A 45 4.09 -13.42 10.95
C ASP A 45 3.75 -11.99 11.40
N GLY A 46 4.75 -11.19 11.80
CA GLY A 46 4.54 -9.78 12.17
C GLY A 46 4.12 -8.93 10.97
N MET A 47 4.70 -9.21 9.81
CA MET A 47 4.34 -8.57 8.54
C MET A 47 2.90 -8.90 8.13
N LEU A 48 2.52 -10.17 8.19
CA LEU A 48 1.18 -10.62 7.86
C LEU A 48 0.13 -10.09 8.84
N GLU A 49 0.47 -9.99 10.13
CA GLU A 49 -0.43 -9.40 11.13
C GLU A 49 -0.70 -7.93 10.85
N ARG A 50 0.33 -7.14 10.48
CA ARG A 50 0.12 -5.74 10.08
C ARG A 50 -0.72 -5.60 8.82
N ALA A 51 -0.49 -6.45 7.81
CA ALA A 51 -1.29 -6.46 6.60
C ALA A 51 -2.76 -6.79 6.93
N TYR A 52 -2.98 -7.79 7.78
CA TYR A 52 -4.30 -8.13 8.30
C TYR A 52 -4.95 -6.94 9.01
N LEU A 53 -4.29 -6.29 9.96
CA LEU A 53 -4.87 -5.15 10.68
C LEU A 53 -5.25 -4.00 9.71
N ALA A 54 -4.39 -3.68 8.75
CA ALA A 54 -4.64 -2.62 7.78
C ALA A 54 -5.87 -2.90 6.89
N LEU A 55 -6.02 -4.14 6.45
CA LEU A 55 -7.14 -4.57 5.60
C LEU A 55 -8.42 -4.77 6.42
N HIS A 56 -8.33 -5.37 7.60
CA HIS A 56 -9.45 -5.66 8.48
C HIS A 56 -10.12 -4.39 9.02
N THR A 57 -9.34 -3.34 9.27
CA THR A 57 -9.87 -2.04 9.70
C THR A 57 -10.82 -1.44 8.67
N ARG A 58 -10.60 -1.72 7.38
CA ARG A 58 -11.47 -1.27 6.29
C ARG A 58 -12.63 -2.22 6.05
N ASN A 59 -12.35 -3.52 6.07
CA ASN A 59 -13.34 -4.54 5.82
C ASN A 59 -13.09 -5.79 6.66
N SER A 60 -14.04 -6.10 7.54
CA SER A 60 -13.97 -7.22 8.49
C SER A 60 -13.94 -8.61 7.82
N LYS A 61 -14.26 -8.71 6.52
CA LYS A 61 -14.13 -9.95 5.73
C LYS A 61 -12.67 -10.40 5.58
N TRP A 62 -11.71 -9.49 5.70
CA TRP A 62 -10.31 -9.87 5.75
C TRP A 62 -10.00 -10.61 7.04
N THR A 63 -9.49 -11.83 6.91
CA THR A 63 -9.06 -12.67 8.03
C THR A 63 -7.57 -12.99 7.92
N ARG A 64 -6.91 -13.31 9.04
CA ARG A 64 -5.50 -13.74 9.06
C ARG A 64 -5.23 -14.89 8.08
N ARG A 65 -6.12 -15.89 8.06
CA ARG A 65 -6.05 -17.01 7.13
C ARG A 65 -6.12 -16.55 5.67
N ARG A 66 -7.03 -15.63 5.36
CA ARG A 66 -7.17 -15.10 3.99
C ARG A 66 -5.93 -14.35 3.54
N VAL A 67 -5.39 -13.47 4.40
CA VAL A 67 -4.14 -12.74 4.12
C VAL A 67 -2.99 -13.70 3.84
N ARG A 68 -2.82 -14.75 4.67
CA ARG A 68 -1.78 -15.77 4.46
C ARG A 68 -1.98 -16.54 3.16
N ALA A 69 -3.22 -16.93 2.85
CA ALA A 69 -3.53 -17.65 1.61
C ALA A 69 -3.23 -16.80 0.36
N VAL A 70 -3.52 -15.50 0.39
CA VAL A 70 -3.18 -14.58 -0.72
C VAL A 70 -1.66 -14.41 -0.83
N PHE A 71 -0.97 -14.20 0.30
CA PHE A 71 0.48 -14.04 0.32
C PHE A 71 1.23 -15.26 -0.23
N ASN A 72 0.80 -16.48 0.15
CA ASN A 72 1.39 -17.72 -0.33
C ASN A 72 0.92 -18.13 -1.74
N LYS A 73 0.05 -17.35 -2.39
CA LYS A 73 -0.62 -17.72 -3.65
C LYS A 73 -1.42 -19.02 -3.57
N GLU A 74 -1.94 -19.34 -2.39
CA GLU A 74 -2.79 -20.51 -2.12
C GLU A 74 -4.30 -20.20 -2.27
N ALA A 75 -4.64 -18.92 -2.49
CA ALA A 75 -6.02 -18.51 -2.72
C ALA A 75 -6.52 -19.02 -4.09
N ARG A 76 -7.66 -19.73 -4.10
CA ARG A 76 -8.27 -20.27 -5.33
C ARG A 76 -9.03 -19.23 -6.17
N ARG A 77 -9.50 -18.17 -5.51
CA ARG A 77 -10.28 -17.09 -6.09
C ARG A 77 -9.98 -15.84 -5.29
N ILE A 78 -9.92 -14.70 -5.97
CA ILE A 78 -9.88 -13.36 -5.38
C ILE A 78 -11.09 -12.62 -5.91
N ASP A 79 -11.83 -11.96 -5.03
CA ASP A 79 -12.93 -11.10 -5.44
C ASP A 79 -12.42 -9.69 -5.75
N HIS A 80 -13.14 -8.99 -6.63
CA HIS A 80 -12.78 -7.63 -7.03
C HIS A 80 -12.61 -6.66 -5.85
N TRP A 81 -13.52 -6.73 -4.87
CA TRP A 81 -13.46 -5.87 -3.67
C TRP A 81 -12.20 -6.10 -2.83
N GLU A 82 -11.61 -7.31 -2.86
CA GLU A 82 -10.36 -7.59 -2.15
C GLU A 82 -9.20 -6.84 -2.81
N ILE A 83 -9.19 -6.80 -4.14
CA ILE A 83 -8.21 -6.07 -4.94
C ILE A 83 -8.32 -4.57 -4.67
N GLU A 84 -9.53 -4.02 -4.71
CA GLU A 84 -9.80 -2.61 -4.43
C GLU A 84 -9.35 -2.22 -3.02
N GLU A 85 -9.63 -3.06 -2.02
CA GLU A 85 -9.19 -2.79 -0.64
C GLU A 85 -7.67 -2.78 -0.49
N MET A 86 -6.97 -3.72 -1.14
CA MET A 86 -5.50 -3.73 -1.14
C MET A 86 -4.95 -2.45 -1.79
N GLN A 87 -5.50 -2.03 -2.92
CA GLN A 87 -5.10 -0.79 -3.59
C GLN A 87 -5.34 0.43 -2.69
N ALA A 88 -6.51 0.51 -2.07
CA ALA A 88 -6.87 1.64 -1.24
C ALA A 88 -6.01 1.74 0.05
N VAL A 89 -5.55 0.62 0.60
CA VAL A 89 -4.54 0.60 1.68
C VAL A 89 -3.20 1.16 1.17
N ILE A 90 -2.75 0.73 -0.01
CA ILE A 90 -1.49 1.19 -0.61
C ILE A 90 -1.53 2.70 -0.85
N GLU A 91 -2.62 3.20 -1.43
CA GLU A 91 -2.82 4.63 -1.70
C GLU A 91 -2.88 5.46 -0.42
N ALA A 92 -3.56 4.97 0.62
CA ALA A 92 -3.60 5.65 1.92
C ALA A 92 -2.18 5.78 2.51
N ARG A 93 -1.35 4.74 2.39
CA ARG A 93 0.05 4.81 2.84
C ARG A 93 0.89 5.77 2.03
N LYS A 94 0.71 5.80 0.70
CA LYS A 94 1.39 6.76 -0.17
C LYS A 94 1.05 8.19 0.24
N ARG A 95 -0.24 8.50 0.38
CA ARG A 95 -0.70 9.83 0.85
C ARG A 95 -0.12 10.21 2.21
N ASN A 96 -0.07 9.27 3.15
CA ASN A 96 0.55 9.53 4.45
C ASN A 96 2.06 9.76 4.37
N ALA A 97 2.77 9.03 3.50
CA ALA A 97 4.19 9.24 3.27
C ALA A 97 4.46 10.62 2.65
N ASP A 98 3.67 11.01 1.64
CA ASP A 98 3.76 12.31 0.98
C ASP A 98 3.48 13.45 1.99
N TYR A 99 2.44 13.32 2.81
CA TYR A 99 2.13 14.28 3.87
C TYR A 99 3.27 14.42 4.89
N ARG A 100 3.87 13.29 5.31
CA ARG A 100 5.01 13.32 6.23
C ARG A 100 6.25 13.97 5.62
N ALA A 101 6.51 13.70 4.33
CA ALA A 101 7.61 14.33 3.61
C ALA A 101 7.41 15.85 3.51
N GLU A 102 6.21 16.30 3.18
CA GLU A 102 5.89 17.73 3.11
C GLU A 102 5.97 18.40 4.48
N THR A 103 5.44 17.76 5.53
CA THR A 103 5.54 18.27 6.91
C THR A 103 6.99 18.36 7.36
N ALA A 104 7.84 17.37 7.03
CA ALA A 104 9.26 17.40 7.33
C ALA A 104 9.99 18.52 6.58
N ARG A 105 9.61 18.76 5.32
CA ARG A 105 10.15 19.88 4.52
C ARG A 105 9.80 21.23 5.14
N ILE A 106 8.54 21.44 5.51
CA ILE A 106 8.09 22.68 6.17
C ILE A 106 8.81 22.87 7.50
N ALA A 107 8.89 21.82 8.33
CA ALA A 107 9.62 21.89 9.60
C ALA A 107 11.12 22.23 9.40
N ALA A 108 11.77 21.66 8.37
CA ALA A 108 13.16 22.00 8.05
C ALA A 108 13.35 23.45 7.56
N MET A 109 12.31 24.08 7.01
CA MET A 109 12.32 25.50 6.62
C MET A 109 12.07 26.44 7.81
N ASP A 110 11.17 26.07 8.72
CA ASP A 110 10.85 26.87 9.92
C ASP A 110 11.94 26.80 11.00
N PHE A 111 12.65 25.68 11.13
CA PHE A 111 13.78 25.52 12.06
C PHE A 111 15.13 25.58 11.33
N GLY A 112 15.44 26.74 10.74
CA GLY A 112 16.80 27.03 10.25
C GLY A 112 17.85 26.92 11.38
N PRO A 113 19.15 26.68 11.06
CA PRO A 113 20.17 26.44 12.07
C PRO A 113 20.43 27.73 12.86
N GLN A 114 19.74 27.91 14.00
CA GLN A 114 20.22 28.78 15.06
C GLN A 114 21.36 28.07 15.78
N ALA A 115 22.48 27.92 15.08
CA ALA A 115 23.76 27.61 15.69
C ALA A 115 24.26 28.89 16.38
N THR A 116 23.75 29.08 17.60
CA THR A 116 24.47 29.61 18.78
C THR A 116 25.68 30.49 18.47
N GLY A 117 25.45 31.81 18.43
CA GLY A 117 26.50 32.78 18.74
C GLY A 117 26.94 32.61 20.19
N HIS A 118 28.00 31.84 20.42
CA HIS A 118 28.70 31.82 21.70
C HIS A 118 29.61 33.07 21.74
N SER A 119 29.05 34.21 22.12
CA SER A 119 29.84 35.38 22.48
C SER A 119 30.60 35.05 23.76
N SER A 120 31.87 34.67 23.62
CA SER A 120 32.83 34.63 24.73
C SER A 120 33.01 36.07 25.20
N VAL A 121 32.33 36.44 26.28
CA VAL A 121 32.56 37.71 26.98
C VAL A 121 33.65 37.43 28.01
N ASP A 122 34.90 37.52 27.58
CA ASP A 122 36.06 37.50 28.46
C ASP A 122 35.98 38.69 29.42
N SER A 123 35.57 38.40 30.66
CA SER A 123 35.50 39.38 31.73
C SER A 123 36.90 39.66 32.25
N HIS A 124 37.33 40.92 32.09
CA HIS A 124 38.43 41.52 32.83
C HIS A 124 38.27 41.35 34.35
N GLN A 125 39.25 40.70 34.98
CA GLN A 125 39.75 41.02 36.32
C GLN A 125 41.27 41.11 36.14
N GLY A 126 41.95 42.25 36.32
CA GLY A 126 41.77 43.26 37.34
C GLY A 126 42.66 42.90 38.53
N CYS A 127 43.96 43.19 38.42
CA CYS A 127 44.89 43.28 39.54
C CYS A 127 44.81 44.68 40.17
#